data_AF-A0A2H9QIL7-F1
#
_entry.id   AF-A0A2H9QIL7-F1
#
_cell.length_a   1.000
_cell.length_b   1.000
_cell.length_c   1.000
_cell.angle_alpha   90.00
_cell.angle_beta   90.00
_cell.angle_gamma   90.00
#
_symmetry.space_group_name_H-M   'P 1'
#
loop_
_entity.id
_entity.type
_entity.pdbx_description
1 polymer ?
#
loop_
_entity_poly.entity_id
_entity_poly.type
_entity_poly.pdbx_seq_one_letter_code
_entity_poly.pdbx_strand_id
1 'polypeptide(L)'
;TSSDARIKMVSFAESKKFGRRQTNYHLRDWIFSRQHYWGEPIPILYCEKCGTVPVLEKDLPIELPEVKKYEPTETGESPLANITSWVNTKCSKCGGKARRETDTMPNWAGSSWYYLRYIDPKNDKVFADKKLLKYWLPIDIYNGGMEHTTLHL
;
A
#
# COMPACT_ATOMS: atom_id res chain seq x y z
N THR A 1 -44.94 -10.14 -4.11
CA THR A 1 -43.93 -11.20 -4.31
C THR A 1 -42.93 -11.19 -3.17
N SER A 2 -42.01 -12.17 -3.08
CA SER A 2 -40.91 -12.14 -2.09
C SER A 2 -39.99 -10.92 -2.27
N SER A 3 -39.85 -10.41 -3.50
CA SER A 3 -39.10 -9.18 -3.79
C SER A 3 -39.74 -7.95 -3.13
N ASP A 4 -41.05 -7.74 -3.34
CA ASP A 4 -41.78 -6.60 -2.76
C ASP A 4 -41.79 -6.63 -1.23
N ALA A 5 -41.87 -7.83 -0.65
CA ALA A 5 -41.84 -8.03 0.79
C ALA A 5 -40.52 -7.55 1.40
N ARG A 6 -39.37 -7.87 0.79
CA ARG A 6 -38.04 -7.42 1.26
C ARG A 6 -37.95 -5.89 1.28
N ILE A 7 -38.46 -5.23 0.25
CA ILE A 7 -38.46 -3.75 0.16
C ILE A 7 -39.31 -3.14 1.29
N LYS A 8 -40.52 -3.67 1.51
CA LYS A 8 -41.43 -3.18 2.56
C LYS A 8 -40.90 -3.46 3.96
N MET A 9 -40.35 -4.65 4.20
CA MET A 9 -39.76 -5.02 5.50
C MET A 9 -38.60 -4.10 5.88
N VAL A 10 -37.71 -3.79 4.94
CA VAL A 10 -36.60 -2.87 5.21
C VAL A 10 -37.10 -1.44 5.46
N SER A 11 -38.07 -0.96 4.66
CA SER A 11 -38.67 0.36 4.87
C SER A 11 -39.37 0.47 6.24
N PHE A 12 -40.03 -0.61 6.68
CA PHE A 12 -40.62 -0.70 8.01
C PHE A 12 -39.54 -0.66 9.11
N ALA A 13 -38.46 -1.44 8.98
CA ALA A 13 -37.35 -1.46 9.93
C ALA A 13 -36.69 -0.09 10.09
N GLU A 14 -36.54 0.65 9.00
CA GLU A 14 -36.04 2.04 9.01
C GLU A 14 -37.02 2.99 9.71
N SER A 15 -38.32 2.91 9.38
CA SER A 15 -39.35 3.76 10.01
C SER A 15 -39.46 3.55 11.52
N LYS A 16 -39.20 2.32 11.99
CA LYS A 16 -39.20 1.92 13.40
C LYS A 16 -37.83 2.00 14.06
N LYS A 17 -36.80 2.42 13.33
CA LYS A 17 -35.42 2.64 13.83
C LYS A 17 -34.77 1.41 14.47
N PHE A 18 -35.12 0.19 14.04
CA PHE A 18 -34.44 -1.05 14.47
C PHE A 18 -33.59 -1.70 13.37
N GLY A 19 -33.57 -1.11 12.16
CA GLY A 19 -32.74 -1.56 11.06
C GLY A 19 -32.56 -0.49 9.99
N ARG A 20 -31.64 -0.72 9.05
CA ARG A 20 -31.39 0.15 7.89
C ARG A 20 -31.02 -0.66 6.66
N ARG A 21 -31.24 -0.12 5.46
CA ARG A 21 -30.59 -0.64 4.25
C ARG A 21 -29.09 -0.64 4.44
N GLN A 22 -28.46 -1.73 4.03
CA GLN A 22 -27.02 -1.89 4.08
C GLN A 22 -26.55 -2.54 2.78
N THR A 23 -25.62 -1.88 2.11
CA THR A 23 -24.88 -2.45 0.98
C THR A 23 -23.60 -3.05 1.55
N ASN A 24 -23.32 -4.31 1.21
CA ASN A 24 -22.08 -4.99 1.57
C ASN A 24 -21.36 -5.41 0.30
N TYR A 25 -20.03 -5.39 0.34
CA TYR A 25 -19.18 -5.83 -0.76
C TYR A 25 -18.47 -7.12 -0.35
N HIS A 26 -18.25 -8.00 -1.33
CA HIS A 26 -17.39 -9.17 -1.14
C HIS A 26 -15.90 -8.78 -1.14
N LEU A 27 -15.55 -7.66 -1.80
CA LEU A 27 -14.20 -7.11 -1.84
C LEU A 27 -13.71 -6.80 -0.42
N ARG A 28 -12.45 -7.14 -0.15
CA ARG A 28 -11.76 -6.90 1.12
C ARG A 28 -10.64 -5.88 0.91
N ASP A 29 -10.23 -5.26 2.01
CA ASP A 29 -9.03 -4.43 2.01
C ASP A 29 -7.81 -5.24 1.59
N TRP A 30 -6.92 -4.58 0.87
CA TRP A 30 -5.72 -5.20 0.36
C TRP A 30 -4.65 -5.28 1.46
N ILE A 31 -4.31 -6.51 1.86
CA ILE A 31 -3.15 -6.76 2.74
C ILE A 31 -1.89 -6.45 1.95
N PHE A 32 -1.29 -5.30 2.27
CA PHE A 32 -0.23 -4.70 1.47
C PHE A 32 1.15 -5.18 1.90
N SER A 33 1.46 -5.19 3.20
CA SER A 33 2.82 -5.46 3.68
C SER A 33 3.28 -6.92 3.45
N ARG A 34 4.59 -7.12 3.28
CA ARG A 34 5.24 -8.43 3.09
C ARG A 34 6.44 -8.55 4.00
N GLN A 35 6.58 -9.70 4.67
CA GLN A 35 7.72 -10.03 5.53
C GLN A 35 8.91 -10.53 4.72
N HIS A 36 9.27 -9.80 3.66
CA HIS A 36 10.34 -10.14 2.73
C HIS A 36 11.42 -9.06 2.70
N TYR A 37 12.65 -9.48 2.43
CA TYR A 37 13.76 -8.57 2.18
C TYR A 37 13.60 -7.82 0.84
N TRP A 38 13.23 -8.53 -0.23
CA TRP A 38 13.20 -7.97 -1.58
C TRP A 38 11.85 -7.35 -1.92
N GLY A 39 11.73 -6.05 -1.65
CA GLY A 39 10.61 -5.20 -2.01
C GLY A 39 10.86 -3.76 -1.56
N GLU A 40 10.00 -2.83 -1.96
CA GLU A 40 10.16 -1.42 -1.59
C GLU A 40 9.91 -1.22 -0.09
N PRO A 41 10.83 -0.58 0.66
CA PRO A 41 10.58 -0.26 2.07
C PRO A 41 9.36 0.65 2.25
N ILE A 42 8.50 0.32 3.20
CA ILE A 42 7.34 1.16 3.55
C ILE A 42 7.85 2.39 4.31
N PRO A 43 7.52 3.64 3.89
CA PRO A 43 8.08 4.86 4.47
C PRO A 43 7.42 5.28 5.78
N ILE A 44 7.39 4.35 6.74
CA ILE A 44 6.79 4.49 8.06
C ILE A 44 7.84 4.25 9.15
N LEU A 45 7.73 5.00 10.24
CA LEU A 45 8.53 4.87 11.45
C LEU A 45 7.61 4.62 12.66
N TYR A 46 8.07 3.78 13.57
CA TYR A 46 7.48 3.53 14.87
C TYR A 46 8.26 4.26 15.96
N CYS A 47 7.65 5.24 16.59
CA CYS A 47 8.23 6.01 17.69
C CYS A 47 7.44 5.80 18.98
N GLU A 48 8.12 5.49 20.08
CA GLU A 48 7.48 5.26 21.40
C GLU A 48 6.67 6.47 21.89
N LYS A 49 7.09 7.69 21.54
CA LYS A 49 6.44 8.93 21.98
C LYS A 49 5.35 9.43 21.03
N CYS A 50 5.52 9.18 19.72
CA CYS A 50 4.65 9.77 18.69
C CYS A 50 3.73 8.75 18.00
N GLY A 51 3.92 7.45 18.25
CA GLY A 51 3.25 6.37 17.53
C GLY A 51 3.83 6.18 16.13
N THR A 52 2.97 5.81 15.20
CA THR A 52 3.27 5.62 13.79
C THR A 52 3.39 6.98 13.10
N VAL A 53 4.55 7.27 12.51
CA VAL A 53 4.81 8.53 11.80
C VAL A 53 5.42 8.25 10.42
N PRO A 54 5.11 9.06 9.40
CA PRO A 54 5.73 8.90 8.09
C PRO A 54 7.18 9.39 8.08
N VAL A 55 7.98 8.84 7.17
CA VAL A 55 9.26 9.43 6.77
C VAL A 55 9.00 10.73 6.01
N LEU A 56 9.91 11.71 6.12
CA LEU A 56 9.76 12.98 5.41
C LEU A 56 10.09 12.77 3.92
N GLU A 57 9.39 13.49 3.04
CA GLU A 57 9.58 13.37 1.59
C GLU A 57 11.04 13.63 1.16
N LYS A 58 11.72 14.59 1.79
CA LYS A 58 13.14 14.90 1.55
C LYS A 58 14.11 13.78 1.95
N ASP A 59 13.66 12.84 2.79
CA ASP A 59 14.46 11.72 3.29
C ASP A 59 14.16 10.44 2.46
N LEU A 60 13.35 10.55 1.39
CA LEU A 60 13.17 9.51 0.40
C LEU A 60 14.27 9.57 -0.67
N PRO A 61 14.64 8.44 -1.30
CA PRO A 61 14.12 7.09 -1.04
C PRO A 61 14.71 6.46 0.23
N ILE A 62 13.98 5.51 0.82
CA ILE A 62 14.54 4.59 1.81
C ILE A 62 15.11 3.41 1.05
N GLU A 63 16.43 3.36 0.94
CA GLU A 63 17.11 2.28 0.23
C GLU A 63 17.18 1.01 1.10
N LEU A 64 17.05 -0.15 0.45
CA LEU A 64 17.28 -1.43 1.12
C LEU A 64 18.75 -1.53 1.57
N PRO A 65 19.01 -2.08 2.77
CA PRO A 65 20.37 -2.23 3.27
C PRO A 65 21.08 -3.35 2.52
N GLU A 66 22.25 -3.08 1.92
CA GLU A 66 23.06 -4.13 1.29
C GLU A 66 23.58 -5.14 2.34
N VAL A 67 23.20 -6.40 2.17
CA VAL A 67 23.65 -7.50 3.04
C VAL A 67 24.12 -8.70 2.21
N LYS A 68 25.15 -9.40 2.70
CA LYS A 68 25.68 -10.62 2.05
C LYS A 68 24.66 -11.76 2.03
N LYS A 69 23.86 -11.86 3.09
CA LYS A 69 22.79 -12.84 3.27
C LYS A 69 21.67 -12.20 4.07
N TYR A 70 20.44 -12.46 3.65
CA TYR A 70 19.23 -12.17 4.38
C TYR A 70 18.53 -13.51 4.61
N GLU A 71 18.49 -13.95 5.85
CA GLU A 71 17.84 -15.21 6.21
C GLU A 71 16.45 -14.91 6.79
N PRO A 72 15.46 -15.79 6.60
CA PRO A 72 14.19 -15.69 7.29
C PRO A 72 14.41 -15.62 8.80
N THR A 73 13.58 -14.85 9.49
CA THR A 73 13.60 -14.83 10.95
C THR A 73 12.91 -16.09 11.50
N GLU A 74 13.29 -16.53 12.69
CA GLU A 74 12.60 -17.61 13.40
C GLU A 74 11.23 -17.17 13.93
N THR A 75 11.00 -15.86 14.05
CA THR A 75 9.78 -15.24 14.59
C THR A 75 8.69 -15.00 13.54
N GLY A 76 9.03 -15.13 12.25
CA GLY A 76 8.14 -14.77 11.13
C GLY A 76 8.15 -13.28 10.79
N GLU A 77 8.96 -12.47 11.47
CA GLU A 77 9.24 -11.09 11.11
C GLU A 77 10.03 -10.99 9.79
N SER A 78 9.96 -9.84 9.13
CA SER A 78 10.76 -9.55 7.94
C SER A 78 12.27 -9.74 8.21
N PRO A 79 13.06 -10.26 7.24
CA PRO A 79 14.52 -10.32 7.36
C PRO A 79 15.16 -8.97 7.69
N LEU A 80 14.53 -7.85 7.29
CA LEU A 80 14.99 -6.50 7.61
C LEU A 80 15.02 -6.22 9.12
N ALA A 81 14.16 -6.88 9.91
CA ALA A 81 14.07 -6.68 11.37
C ALA A 81 15.39 -6.99 12.10
N ASN A 82 16.18 -7.92 11.57
CA ASN A 82 17.48 -8.30 12.14
C ASN A 82 18.61 -7.30 11.82
N ILE A 83 18.40 -6.39 10.88
CA ILE A 83 19.41 -5.43 10.43
C ILE A 83 19.30 -4.17 11.29
N THR A 84 19.66 -4.28 12.56
CA THR A 84 19.46 -3.23 13.57
C THR A 84 20.05 -1.87 13.21
N SER A 85 21.15 -1.83 12.44
CA SER A 85 21.75 -0.59 11.93
C SER A 85 20.85 0.15 10.94
N TRP A 86 20.05 -0.57 10.17
CA TRP A 86 19.07 -0.02 9.23
C TRP A 86 17.71 0.23 9.91
N VAL A 87 17.28 -0.65 10.82
CA VAL A 87 15.98 -0.51 11.51
C VAL A 87 15.99 0.70 12.44
N ASN A 88 17.04 0.89 13.22
CA ASN A 88 17.10 1.96 14.22
C ASN A 88 17.32 3.32 13.56
N THR A 89 16.51 4.30 13.93
CA THR A 89 16.55 5.65 13.36
C THR A 89 16.01 6.70 14.32
N LYS A 90 15.85 7.93 13.82
CA LYS A 90 15.23 9.04 14.54
C LYS A 90 13.81 9.27 14.04
N CYS A 91 12.93 9.62 14.96
CA CYS A 91 11.56 10.02 14.66
C CYS A 91 11.57 11.33 13.85
N SER A 92 10.88 11.33 12.71
CA SER A 92 10.70 12.51 11.85
C SER A 92 9.97 13.67 12.54
N LYS A 93 9.18 13.38 13.59
CA LYS A 93 8.37 14.37 14.31
C LYS A 93 9.08 14.98 15.53
N CYS A 94 9.71 14.16 16.37
CA CYS A 94 10.28 14.61 17.64
C CYS A 94 11.81 14.44 17.77
N GLY A 95 12.47 13.84 16.77
CA GLY A 95 13.91 13.58 16.78
C GLY A 95 14.38 12.48 17.75
N GLY A 96 13.48 11.92 18.58
CA GLY A 96 13.76 10.82 19.48
C GLY A 96 14.03 9.49 18.77
N LYS A 97 14.30 8.42 19.52
CA LYS A 97 14.50 7.07 18.97
C LYS A 97 13.23 6.58 18.26
N ALA A 98 13.40 5.95 17.11
CA ALA A 98 12.36 5.30 16.34
C ALA A 98 12.92 4.07 15.62
N ARG A 99 12.02 3.21 15.15
CA ARG A 99 12.32 2.04 14.31
C ARG A 99 11.63 2.20 12.97
N ARG A 100 12.27 1.83 11.86
CA ARG A 100 11.61 1.74 10.54
C ARG A 100 10.60 0.61 10.54
N GLU A 101 9.56 0.75 9.71
CA GLU A 101 8.80 -0.40 9.23
C GLU A 101 9.76 -1.35 8.52
N THR A 102 9.65 -2.63 8.86
CA THR A 102 10.52 -3.71 8.39
C THR A 102 9.88 -4.52 7.29
N ASP A 103 8.58 -4.46 7.14
CA ASP A 103 7.90 -5.04 5.99
C ASP A 103 8.14 -4.21 4.72
N THR A 104 8.10 -4.90 3.60
CA THR A 104 8.21 -4.31 2.27
C THR A 104 6.85 -4.29 1.57
N MET A 105 6.74 -3.45 0.55
CA MET A 105 5.59 -3.44 -0.34
C MET A 105 5.56 -4.71 -1.20
N PRO A 106 4.38 -5.18 -1.63
CA PRO A 106 4.28 -6.33 -2.53
C PRO A 106 4.71 -5.91 -3.94
N ASN A 107 5.12 -6.86 -4.77
CA ASN A 107 5.44 -6.64 -6.18
C ASN A 107 4.33 -5.88 -6.95
N TRP A 108 3.06 -6.07 -6.59
CA TRP A 108 1.93 -5.36 -7.20
C TRP A 108 1.88 -3.87 -6.86
N ALA A 109 2.60 -3.39 -5.85
CA ALA A 109 2.73 -1.96 -5.59
C ALA A 109 3.31 -1.25 -6.80
N GLY A 110 4.43 -1.75 -7.36
CA GLY A 110 5.02 -1.19 -8.58
C GLY A 110 4.17 -1.43 -9.84
N SER A 111 3.63 -2.65 -9.99
CA SER A 111 2.85 -2.98 -11.19
C SER A 111 1.53 -2.22 -11.29
N SER A 112 0.94 -1.77 -10.18
CA SER A 112 -0.30 -1.00 -10.21
C SER A 112 -0.21 0.36 -10.93
N TRP A 113 1.01 0.89 -11.15
CA TRP A 113 1.21 2.22 -11.74
C TRP A 113 2.35 2.33 -12.77
N TYR A 114 3.10 1.27 -13.05
CA TYR A 114 4.28 1.31 -13.95
C TYR A 114 4.00 1.96 -15.33
N TYR A 115 2.81 1.74 -15.89
CA TYR A 115 2.40 2.32 -17.18
C TYR A 115 2.32 3.84 -17.14
N LEU A 116 2.03 4.43 -15.97
CA LEU A 116 2.11 5.89 -15.76
C LEU A 116 3.57 6.36 -15.81
N ARG A 117 4.50 5.57 -15.27
CA ARG A 117 5.91 5.96 -15.19
C ARG A 117 6.65 5.84 -16.52
N TYR A 118 6.21 4.95 -17.41
CA TYR A 118 6.76 4.91 -18.78
C TYR A 118 6.60 6.21 -19.55
N ILE A 119 5.60 7.02 -19.21
CA ILE A 119 5.36 8.32 -19.85
C ILE A 119 6.46 9.33 -19.50
N ASP A 120 7.02 9.27 -18.29
CA ASP A 120 8.04 10.20 -17.82
C ASP A 120 9.07 9.51 -16.88
N PRO A 121 9.87 8.58 -17.40
CA PRO A 121 10.63 7.63 -16.57
C PRO A 121 11.85 8.23 -15.88
N LYS A 122 12.33 9.39 -16.33
CA LYS A 122 13.56 10.05 -15.86
C LYS A 122 13.30 11.27 -14.98
N ASN A 123 12.04 11.56 -14.62
CA ASN A 123 11.71 12.70 -13.77
C ASN A 123 12.04 12.41 -12.31
N ASP A 124 12.96 13.19 -11.75
CA ASP A 124 13.45 13.09 -10.39
C ASP A 124 12.77 14.08 -9.42
N LYS A 125 11.89 14.96 -9.94
CA LYS A 125 11.21 16.00 -9.15
C LYS A 125 9.78 15.64 -8.78
N VAL A 126 9.09 14.97 -9.70
CA VAL A 126 7.71 14.54 -9.53
C VAL A 126 7.52 13.14 -10.10
N PHE A 127 6.44 12.49 -9.69
CA PHE A 127 6.08 11.15 -10.13
C PHE A 127 5.99 11.01 -11.67
N ALA A 128 5.32 11.95 -12.35
CA ALA A 128 5.30 12.10 -13.80
C ALA A 128 4.68 13.47 -14.14
N ASP A 129 5.10 14.09 -15.24
CA ASP A 129 4.52 15.36 -15.69
C ASP A 129 3.02 15.23 -16.02
N LYS A 130 2.20 16.14 -15.46
CA LYS A 130 0.74 16.11 -15.60
C LYS A 130 0.25 16.32 -17.04
N LYS A 131 0.97 17.10 -17.86
CA LYS A 131 0.60 17.33 -19.26
C LYS A 131 0.90 16.08 -20.09
N LEU A 132 2.04 15.44 -19.84
CA LEU A 132 2.37 14.16 -20.49
C LEU A 132 1.37 13.07 -20.12
N LEU A 133 1.03 12.92 -18.84
CA LEU A 133 0.00 11.97 -18.39
C LEU A 133 -1.34 12.22 -19.09
N LYS A 134 -1.78 13.48 -19.19
CA LYS A 134 -3.03 13.83 -19.87
C LYS A 134 -2.99 13.53 -21.38
N TYR A 135 -1.82 13.63 -22.00
CA TYR A 135 -1.66 13.38 -23.43
C TYR A 135 -1.66 11.88 -23.75
N TRP A 136 -0.99 11.07 -22.94
CA TRP A 136 -0.76 9.65 -23.21
C TRP A 136 -1.81 8.70 -22.61
N LEU A 137 -2.67 9.17 -21.71
CA LEU A 137 -3.69 8.34 -21.06
C LEU A 137 -5.11 8.68 -21.55
N PRO A 138 -6.04 7.70 -21.52
CA PRO A 138 -5.84 6.30 -21.09
C PRO A 138 -5.07 5.46 -22.10
N ILE A 139 -4.64 4.26 -21.69
CA ILE A 139 -4.01 3.29 -22.59
C ILE A 139 -5.07 2.77 -23.60
N ASP A 140 -4.81 2.94 -24.91
CA ASP A 140 -5.76 2.52 -25.97
C ASP A 140 -5.92 1.00 -26.07
N ILE A 141 -4.81 0.27 -25.97
CA ILE A 141 -4.77 -1.19 -26.08
C ILE A 141 -3.88 -1.73 -24.97
N TYR A 142 -4.49 -2.51 -24.07
CA TYR A 142 -3.79 -3.25 -23.04
C TYR A 142 -4.00 -4.74 -23.25
N ASN A 143 -2.94 -5.45 -23.65
CA ASN A 143 -2.97 -6.88 -23.96
C ASN A 143 -2.24 -7.67 -22.86
N GLY A 144 -2.94 -8.61 -22.23
CA GLY A 144 -2.42 -9.41 -21.11
C GLY A 144 -3.22 -10.69 -20.89
N GLY A 145 -2.70 -11.57 -20.04
CA GLY A 145 -3.33 -12.85 -19.72
C GLY A 145 -4.46 -12.73 -18.68
N MET A 146 -5.38 -13.71 -18.71
CA MET A 146 -6.56 -13.75 -17.84
C MET A 146 -6.23 -13.96 -16.36
N GLU A 147 -5.03 -14.46 -16.04
CA GLU A 147 -4.54 -14.66 -14.67
C GLU A 147 -4.49 -13.37 -13.83
N HIS A 148 -4.52 -12.20 -14.49
CA HIS A 148 -4.44 -10.89 -13.83
C HIS A 148 -5.79 -10.22 -13.57
N THR A 149 -6.92 -10.85 -13.95
CA THR A 149 -8.28 -10.27 -13.90
C THR A 149 -8.73 -9.78 -12.52
N THR A 150 -8.26 -10.41 -11.45
CA THR A 150 -8.62 -10.07 -10.05
C THR A 150 -7.41 -9.69 -9.22
N LEU A 151 -6.30 -9.31 -9.88
CA LEU A 151 -5.05 -8.94 -9.24
C LEU A 151 -4.54 -7.59 -9.72
N HIS A 152 -4.03 -7.53 -10.95
CA HIS A 152 -3.40 -6.33 -11.49
C HIS A 152 -4.40 -5.42 -12.23
N LEU A 153 -5.38 -6.02 -12.90
CA LEU A 153 -6.52 -5.33 -13.51
C LEU A 153 -7.57 -4.98 -12.47
#